data_AF-A0A2U9NMJ0-F1
#
_entry.id   AF-A0A2U9NMJ0-F1
#
_cell.length_a   1.000
_cell.length_b   1.000
_cell.length_c   1.000
_cell.angle_alpha   90.00
_cell.angle_beta   90.00
_cell.angle_gamma   90.00
#
_symmetry.space_group_name_H-M   'P 1'
#
loop_
_entity.id
_entity.type
_entity.pdbx_description
1 polymer ?
#
loop_
_entity_poly.entity_id
_entity_poly.type
_entity_poly.pdbx_seq_one_letter_code
_entity_poly.pdbx_strand_id
1 'polypeptide(L)' 'MTKRTFSSKTRYSILKLSGFRARMATPQGQKTIQNRRKKGRKKLTLQR' A
#
# COMPACT_ATOMS: atom_id res chain seq x y z
N MET A 1 20.95 -15.57 14.22
CA MET A 1 19.98 -14.71 13.52
C MET A 1 18.78 -14.47 14.44
N THR A 2 18.43 -13.21 14.73
CA THR A 2 17.22 -12.88 15.51
C THR A 2 16.08 -12.46 14.58
N LYS A 3 14.85 -12.90 14.90
CA LYS A 3 13.65 -12.58 14.12
C LYS A 3 13.41 -11.07 14.09
N ARG A 4 13.13 -10.52 12.90
CA ARG A 4 12.83 -9.08 12.68
C ARG A 4 11.34 -8.86 12.42
N THR A 5 10.88 -7.62 12.59
CA THR A 5 9.45 -7.25 12.54
C THR A 5 8.83 -7.40 11.16
N PHE A 6 9.58 -7.11 10.09
CA PHE A 6 9.13 -7.36 8.73
C PHE A 6 9.36 -8.84 8.36
N SER A 7 8.45 -9.68 8.86
CA SER A 7 8.41 -11.11 8.50
C SER A 7 8.07 -11.29 7.02
N SER A 8 8.60 -12.35 6.40
CA SER A 8 8.57 -12.69 4.97
C SER A 8 7.17 -13.00 4.43
N LYS A 9 6.29 -12.00 4.39
CA LYS A 9 5.00 -12.10 3.70
C LYS A 9 5.22 -12.17 2.20
N THR A 10 4.50 -13.06 1.52
CA THR A 10 4.54 -13.14 0.06
C THR A 10 4.07 -11.82 -0.57
N ARG A 11 4.56 -11.50 -1.78
CA ARG A 11 4.17 -10.28 -2.51
C ARG A 11 2.66 -10.13 -2.63
N TYR A 12 1.95 -11.24 -2.82
CA TYR A 12 0.49 -11.28 -2.90
C TYR A 12 -0.19 -10.78 -1.61
N SER A 13 0.29 -11.24 -0.44
CA SER A 13 -0.23 -10.78 0.85
C SER A 13 -0.02 -9.29 1.08
N ILE A 14 1.13 -8.76 0.63
CA ILE A 14 1.43 -7.33 0.72
C ILE A 14 0.50 -6.52 -0.20
N LEU A 15 0.24 -6.99 -1.42
CA LEU A 15 -0.65 -6.33 -2.37
C LEU A 15 -2.11 -6.33 -1.91
N LYS A 16 -2.58 -7.41 -1.28
CA LYS A 16 -3.90 -7.45 -0.65
C LYS A 16 -4.07 -6.41 0.45
N LEU A 17 -3.02 -6.16 1.23
CA LEU A 17 -3.07 -5.20 2.34
C LEU A 17 -2.88 -3.75 1.88
N SER A 18 -1.93 -3.51 0.96
CA SER A 18 -1.42 -2.16 0.67
C SER A 18 -1.52 -1.74 -0.80
N GLY A 19 -2.02 -2.61 -1.68
CA GLY A 19 -2.17 -2.33 -3.11
C GLY A 19 -3.25 -1.29 -3.41
N PHE A 20 -3.31 -0.86 -4.68
CA PHE A 20 -4.27 0.15 -5.13
C PHE A 20 -5.73 -0.21 -4.84
N ARG A 21 -6.13 -1.44 -5.16
CA ARG A 21 -7.49 -1.92 -4.91
C ARG A 21 -7.85 -1.90 -3.43
N ALA A 22 -6.92 -2.27 -2.56
CA ALA A 22 -7.11 -2.23 -1.10
C ALA A 22 -7.34 -0.80 -0.60
N ARG A 23 -6.66 0.20 -1.20
CA ARG A 23 -6.86 1.62 -0.89
C ARG A 23 -8.19 2.15 -1.40
N MET A 24 -8.69 1.67 -2.54
CA MET A 24 -9.97 2.13 -3.08
C MET A 24 -11.19 1.56 -2.32
N ALA A 25 -11.03 0.42 -1.64
CA ALA A 25 -12.11 -0.24 -0.90
C ALA A 25 -12.60 0.53 0.33
N THR A 26 -11.77 1.41 0.92
CA THR A 26 -12.13 2.16 2.13
C THR A 26 -12.12 3.67 1.90
N PRO A 27 -13.01 4.46 2.53
CA PRO A 27 -13.02 5.92 2.40
C PRO A 27 -11.68 6.56 2.79
N GLN A 28 -11.04 6.04 3.84
CA GLN A 28 -9.74 6.52 4.33
C GLN A 28 -8.61 6.20 3.34
N GLY A 29 -8.67 5.03 2.70
CA GLY A 29 -7.72 4.65 1.65
C GLY A 29 -7.85 5.55 0.42
N GLN A 30 -9.07 5.91 0.02
CA GLN A 30 -9.31 6.86 -1.06
C GLN A 30 -8.72 8.24 -0.75
N LYS A 31 -8.96 8.76 0.47
CA LYS A 31 -8.36 10.03 0.93
C LYS A 31 -6.82 9.99 0.91
N THR A 32 -6.23 8.85 1.26
CA THR A 32 -4.77 8.65 1.18
C THR A 32 -4.27 8.83 -0.25
N ILE A 33 -4.95 8.23 -1.24
CA ILE A 33 -4.57 8.36 -2.66
C ILE A 33 -4.73 9.80 -3.15
N GLN A 34 -5.82 10.47 -2.78
CA GLN A 34 -6.03 11.88 -3.13
C GLN A 34 -4.88 12.76 -2.60
N ASN A 35 -4.50 12.60 -1.32
CA ASN A 35 -3.39 13.35 -0.74
C ASN A 35 -2.05 13.05 -1.44
N ARG A 36 -1.82 11.80 -1.84
CA ARG A 36 -0.60 11.42 -2.58
C ARG A 36 -0.56 11.99 -3.99
N ARG A 37 -1.71 12.09 -4.67
CA ARG A 37 -1.86 12.77 -5.96
C ARG A 37 -1.62 14.27 -5.84
N LYS A 38 -2.23 14.93 -4.84
CA LYS A 38 -2.01 16.35 -4.55
C LYS A 38 -0.53 16.65 -4.30
N LYS A 39 0.19 15.76 -3.62
CA LYS A 39 1.63 15.86 -3.41
C LYS A 39 2.49 15.55 -4.65
N GLY A 40 1.92 15.02 -5.73
CA GLY A 40 2.66 14.67 -6.95
C GLY A 40 3.56 13.43 -6.81
N ARG A 41 3.22 12.47 -5.93
CA ARG A 41 4.04 11.25 -5.76
C ARG A 41 4.02 10.39 -7.04
N LYS A 42 5.18 10.16 -7.65
CA LYS A 42 5.36 9.27 -8.83
C LYS A 42 4.72 7.90 -8.65
N LYS A 43 4.85 7.29 -7.46
CA LYS A 43 4.20 6.02 -7.12
C LYS A 43 3.13 6.24 -6.05
N LEU A 44 1.87 5.98 -6.39
CA LEU A 44 0.75 6.16 -5.45
C LEU A 44 0.58 4.97 -4.51
N THR A 45 0.82 3.74 -4.99
CA THR A 45 0.81 2.51 -4.19
C THR A 45 1.91 1.57 -4.64
N LEU A 46 2.03 0.43 -3.96
CA LEU A 46 2.85 -0.68 -4.44
C LEU A 46 2.30 -1.17 -5.79
N GLN A 47 3.19 -1.31 -6.76
CA GLN A 47 2.90 -1.88 -8.07
C GLN A 47 3.10 -3.41 -8.01
N ARG A 48 2.44 -4.15 -8.89
CA ARG A 48 2.69 -5.59 -9.08
C ARG A 48 4.12 -5.80 -9.60
#